data_AF-A0A662HY59-F1
#
_entry.id   AF-A0A662HY59-F1
#
_cell.length_a   1.000
_cell.length_b   1.000
_cell.length_c   1.000
_cell.angle_alpha   90.00
_cell.angle_beta   90.00
_cell.angle_gamma   90.00
#
_symmetry.space_group_name_H-M   'P 1'
#
loop_
_entity.id
_entity.type
_entity.pdbx_description
1 polymer ?
#
loop_
_entity_poly.entity_id
_entity_poly.type
_entity_poly.pdbx_seq_one_letter_code
_entity_poly.pdbx_strand_id
1 'polypeptide(L)'
;MLTRAFITAILKTLRENIPIEIKTDKGHIIKITYSSLLNKLNENNFSENNIEELTPATIARIVWKEEKEEELQKLSKDFYAKCSILLRKMEKELNDKNFIFHSKNIMLIKSNLLDLIKYRTQKIVKLALLSPTPQRDLINKMTAEEEFLYILLCNILSSWNQFIVENLVGR
;
A
#
# COMPACT_ATOMS: atom_id res chain seq x y z
N MET A 1 7.58 25.32 -4.52
CA MET A 1 8.19 24.81 -3.27
C MET A 1 7.16 24.36 -2.23
N LEU A 2 6.10 25.14 -1.96
CA LEU A 2 5.07 24.82 -0.95
C LEU A 2 4.31 23.52 -1.20
N THR A 3 3.93 23.22 -2.46
CA THR A 3 3.17 22.00 -2.82
C THR A 3 3.95 20.72 -2.56
N ARG A 4 5.24 20.69 -2.90
CA ARG A 4 6.11 19.53 -2.64
C ARG A 4 6.34 19.32 -1.15
N ALA A 5 6.49 20.40 -0.38
CA ALA A 5 6.62 20.34 1.08
C ALA A 5 5.34 19.80 1.74
N PHE A 6 4.17 20.24 1.27
CA PHE A 6 2.87 19.76 1.73
C PHE A 6 2.66 18.26 1.42
N ILE A 7 2.96 17.83 0.20
CA ILE A 7 2.90 16.40 -0.18
C ILE A 7 3.85 15.57 0.69
N THR A 8 5.07 16.07 0.92
CA THR A 8 6.05 15.39 1.77
C THR A 8 5.55 15.28 3.22
N ALA A 9 4.92 16.34 3.74
CA ALA A 9 4.32 16.33 5.07
C ALA A 9 3.18 15.32 5.17
N ILE A 10 2.29 15.24 4.17
CA ILE A 10 1.24 14.23 4.12
C ILE A 10 1.84 12.82 4.15
N LEU A 11 2.79 12.51 3.26
CA LEU A 11 3.42 11.20 3.19
C LEU A 11 4.14 10.83 4.50
N LYS A 12 4.76 11.82 5.16
CA LYS A 12 5.35 11.64 6.49
C LYS A 12 4.28 11.31 7.53
N THR A 13 3.17 12.06 7.54
CA THR A 13 2.02 11.79 8.42
C THR A 13 1.48 10.38 8.22
N LEU A 14 1.41 9.87 6.98
CA LEU A 14 1.00 8.48 6.72
C LEU A 14 1.92 7.48 7.39
N ARG A 15 3.22 7.66 7.16
CA ARG A 15 4.24 6.77 7.69
C ARG A 15 4.20 6.74 9.22
N GLU A 16 3.95 7.88 9.85
CA GLU A 16 4.03 8.03 11.30
C GLU A 16 2.73 7.66 12.02
N ASN A 17 1.57 7.93 11.42
CA ASN A 17 0.31 7.96 12.15
C ASN A 17 -0.75 6.98 11.64
N ILE A 18 -0.62 6.40 10.44
CA ILE A 18 -1.60 5.39 10.01
C ILE A 18 -1.31 4.07 10.73
N PRO A 19 -2.26 3.59 11.56
CA PRO A 19 -2.14 2.28 12.16
C PRO A 19 -2.47 1.21 11.10
N ILE A 20 -1.64 0.18 11.08
CA ILE A 20 -1.81 -1.01 10.26
C ILE A 20 -2.05 -2.17 11.21
N GLU A 21 -3.10 -2.91 10.94
CA GLU A 21 -3.48 -4.10 11.68
C GLU A 21 -2.90 -5.32 10.96
N ILE A 22 -1.83 -5.88 11.53
CA ILE A 22 -1.16 -7.05 10.98
C ILE A 22 -1.68 -8.29 11.70
N LYS A 23 -2.13 -9.28 10.93
CA LYS A 23 -2.55 -10.57 11.49
C LYS A 23 -1.35 -11.50 11.66
N THR A 24 -1.24 -12.10 12.85
CA THR A 24 -0.21 -13.08 13.14
C THR A 24 -0.58 -14.49 12.70
N ASP A 25 0.42 -15.36 12.59
CA ASP A 25 0.29 -16.82 12.41
C ASP A 25 -0.64 -17.46 13.47
N LYS A 26 -0.58 -16.96 14.71
CA LYS A 26 -1.42 -17.36 15.85
C LYS A 26 -2.79 -16.68 15.85
N GLY A 27 -3.17 -15.97 14.79
CA GLY A 27 -4.46 -15.30 14.65
C GLY A 27 -4.64 -14.02 15.48
N HIS A 28 -3.60 -13.54 16.17
CA HIS A 28 -3.65 -12.29 16.93
C HIS A 28 -3.53 -11.09 15.98
N ILE A 29 -4.16 -9.98 16.33
CA ILE A 29 -4.06 -8.73 15.55
C ILE A 29 -3.12 -7.78 16.28
N ILE A 30 -2.06 -7.38 15.59
CA ILE A 30 -1.10 -6.39 16.08
C ILE A 30 -1.38 -5.06 15.38
N LYS A 31 -1.72 -4.03 16.15
CA LYS A 31 -1.88 -2.67 15.62
C LYS A 31 -0.56 -1.90 15.77
N ILE A 32 0.06 -1.54 14.65
CA ILE A 32 1.34 -0.81 14.61
C ILE A 32 1.36 0.23 13.50
N THR A 33 2.16 1.28 13.65
CA THR A 33 2.39 2.25 12.56
C THR A 33 3.45 1.74 11.59
N TYR A 34 3.43 2.21 10.33
CA TYR A 34 4.44 1.82 9.34
C TYR A 34 5.86 2.20 9.80
N SER A 35 6.04 3.36 10.43
CA SER A 35 7.32 3.77 11.05
C SER A 35 7.79 2.80 12.13
N SER A 36 6.89 2.40 13.02
CA SER A 36 7.18 1.47 14.11
C SER A 36 7.47 0.06 13.60
N LEU A 37 6.76 -0.39 12.55
CA LEU A 37 7.06 -1.64 11.85
C LEU A 37 8.48 -1.61 11.27
N LEU A 38 8.83 -0.58 10.51
CA LEU A 38 10.15 -0.45 9.90
C LEU A 38 11.28 -0.41 10.95
N ASN A 39 11.06 0.27 12.07
CA ASN A 39 12.02 0.33 13.18
C ASN A 39 12.20 -1.05 13.83
N LYS A 40 11.10 -1.72 14.20
CA LYS A 40 11.15 -3.06 14.80
C LYS A 40 11.79 -4.11 13.88
N LEU A 41 11.57 -3.98 12.55
CA LEU A 41 12.22 -4.83 11.55
C LEU A 41 13.71 -4.52 11.39
N ASN A 42 14.15 -3.28 11.62
CA ASN A 42 15.58 -2.93 11.62
C ASN A 42 16.29 -3.44 12.88
N GLU A 43 15.61 -3.44 14.02
CA GLU A 43 16.16 -3.82 15.31
C GLU A 43 16.20 -5.34 15.55
N ASN A 44 15.77 -6.18 14.58
CA ASN A 44 15.60 -7.64 14.73
C ASN A 44 14.70 -8.09 15.91
N ASN A 45 14.00 -7.15 16.57
CA ASN A 45 13.12 -7.39 17.71
C ASN A 45 11.73 -7.87 17.31
N PHE A 46 11.43 -7.85 16.01
CA PHE A 46 10.18 -8.39 15.48
C PHE A 46 10.44 -9.81 14.97
N SER A 47 9.92 -10.81 15.66
CA SER A 47 9.95 -12.18 15.17
C SER A 47 9.10 -12.27 13.90
N GLU A 48 9.78 -12.22 12.75
CA GLU A 48 9.19 -12.35 11.40
C GLU A 48 8.35 -13.64 11.26
N ASN A 49 8.63 -14.65 12.10
CA ASN A 49 7.93 -15.93 12.15
C ASN A 49 6.48 -15.83 12.65
N ASN A 50 6.09 -14.72 13.28
CA ASN A 50 4.73 -14.56 13.80
C ASN A 50 3.78 -13.93 12.76
N ILE A 51 4.18 -13.65 11.52
CA ILE A 51 3.29 -13.01 10.52
C ILE A 51 2.93 -14.00 9.45
N GLU A 52 1.64 -13.99 9.06
CA GLU A 52 1.16 -14.80 7.93
C GLU A 52 2.02 -14.53 6.68
N GLU A 53 2.67 -15.59 6.19
CA GLU A 53 3.74 -15.48 5.21
C GLU A 53 3.19 -15.22 3.80
N LEU A 54 3.65 -14.11 3.20
CA LEU A 54 3.41 -13.80 1.80
C LEU A 54 4.54 -14.41 0.96
N THR A 55 4.21 -15.11 -0.12
CA THR A 55 5.21 -15.73 -1.00
C THR A 55 5.38 -14.99 -2.32
N PRO A 56 6.54 -15.11 -3.00
CA PRO A 56 6.74 -14.54 -4.33
C PRO A 56 5.69 -14.98 -5.36
N ALA A 57 5.29 -16.25 -5.31
CA ALA A 57 4.26 -16.82 -6.19
C ALA A 57 2.89 -16.18 -5.94
N THR A 58 2.56 -15.89 -4.68
CA THR A 58 1.31 -15.18 -4.33
C THR A 58 1.33 -13.76 -4.87
N ILE A 59 2.45 -13.03 -4.76
CA ILE A 59 2.59 -11.68 -5.34
C ILE A 59 2.40 -11.72 -6.85
N ALA A 60 3.07 -12.63 -7.56
CA ALA A 60 2.95 -12.75 -9.00
C ALA A 60 1.49 -13.03 -9.44
N ARG A 61 0.79 -13.90 -8.69
CA ARG A 61 -0.64 -14.19 -8.94
C ARG A 61 -1.52 -12.95 -8.74
N ILE A 62 -1.27 -12.17 -7.69
CA ILE A 62 -1.99 -10.92 -7.42
C ILE A 62 -1.76 -9.93 -8.56
N VAL A 63 -0.52 -9.71 -8.97
CA VAL A 63 -0.16 -8.80 -10.08
C VAL A 63 -0.88 -9.17 -11.36
N TRP A 64 -0.78 -10.45 -11.76
CA TRP A 64 -1.41 -10.93 -12.98
C TRP A 64 -2.92 -10.73 -12.97
N LYS A 65 -3.56 -11.01 -11.83
CA LYS A 65 -5.00 -10.85 -11.67
C LYS A 65 -5.39 -9.37 -11.68
N GLU A 66 -4.60 -8.51 -11.03
CA GLU A 66 -4.81 -7.05 -11.01
C GLU A 66 -4.66 -6.42 -12.39
N GLU A 67 -3.71 -6.90 -13.21
CA GLU A 67 -3.51 -6.44 -14.59
C GLU A 67 -4.71 -6.76 -15.49
N LYS A 68 -5.32 -7.93 -15.32
CA LYS A 68 -6.39 -8.42 -16.21
C LYS A 68 -7.77 -7.91 -15.85
N GLU A 69 -8.07 -7.75 -14.58
CA GLU A 69 -9.39 -7.31 -14.13
C GLU A 69 -9.47 -5.78 -14.12
N GLU A 70 -10.58 -5.21 -14.59
CA GLU A 70 -10.79 -3.76 -14.45
C GLU A 70 -11.10 -3.37 -13.01
N GLU A 71 -11.80 -4.23 -12.29
CA GLU A 71 -12.16 -4.00 -10.90
C GLU A 71 -10.94 -4.02 -9.99
N LEU A 72 -10.99 -3.19 -8.93
CA LEU A 72 -9.99 -3.21 -7.88
C LEU A 72 -10.12 -4.51 -7.09
N GLN A 73 -9.03 -5.26 -6.96
CA GLN A 73 -9.05 -6.50 -6.18
C GLN A 73 -9.00 -6.21 -4.70
N LYS A 74 -9.59 -7.10 -3.90
CA LYS A 74 -9.48 -7.03 -2.45
C LYS A 74 -8.07 -7.46 -2.02
N LEU A 75 -7.34 -6.53 -1.40
CA LEU A 75 -6.12 -6.81 -0.66
C LEU A 75 -6.36 -6.61 0.85
N SER A 76 -5.56 -7.29 1.67
CA SER A 76 -5.58 -7.08 3.11
C SER A 76 -4.99 -5.72 3.48
N LYS A 77 -5.43 -5.14 4.60
CA LYS A 77 -4.98 -3.82 5.07
C LYS A 77 -3.47 -3.76 5.32
N ASP A 78 -2.87 -4.90 5.66
CA ASP A 78 -1.44 -5.09 5.95
C ASP A 78 -0.61 -5.57 4.75
N PHE A 79 -1.17 -5.60 3.54
CA PHE A 79 -0.50 -6.21 2.39
C PHE A 79 0.89 -5.63 2.09
N TYR A 80 1.04 -4.30 1.99
CA TYR A 80 2.35 -3.70 1.71
C TYR A 80 3.35 -3.87 2.85
N ALA A 81 2.88 -3.91 4.11
CA ALA A 81 3.69 -4.27 5.25
C ALA A 81 4.26 -5.70 5.11
N LYS A 82 3.42 -6.68 4.75
CA LYS A 82 3.84 -8.07 4.46
C LYS A 82 4.87 -8.13 3.32
N CYS A 83 4.68 -7.36 2.25
CA CYS A 83 5.65 -7.25 1.16
C CYS A 83 7.01 -6.73 1.64
N SER A 84 7.02 -5.71 2.51
CA SER A 84 8.27 -5.16 3.05
C SER A 84 9.03 -6.17 3.91
N ILE A 85 8.31 -6.96 4.72
CA ILE A 85 8.89 -8.04 5.54
C ILE A 85 9.51 -9.11 4.63
N LEU A 86 8.77 -9.58 3.62
CA LEU A 86 9.27 -10.59 2.68
C LEU A 86 10.55 -10.14 2.00
N LEU A 87 10.59 -8.91 1.45
CA LEU A 87 11.77 -8.39 0.77
C LEU A 87 12.98 -8.34 1.70
N ARG A 88 12.81 -7.90 2.96
CA ARG A 88 13.89 -7.86 3.95
C ARG A 88 14.41 -9.25 4.30
N LYS A 89 13.52 -10.23 4.49
CA LYS A 89 13.89 -11.62 4.74
C LYS A 89 14.76 -12.17 3.59
N MET A 90 14.30 -11.96 2.35
CA MET A 90 15.06 -12.37 1.17
C MET A 90 16.41 -11.65 1.05
N GLU A 91 16.48 -10.36 1.37
CA GLU A 91 17.73 -9.58 1.37
C GLU A 91 18.71 -10.06 2.45
N LYS A 92 18.22 -10.43 3.65
CA LYS A 92 19.05 -11.05 4.69
C LYS A 92 19.60 -12.41 4.25
N GLU A 93 18.75 -13.28 3.71
CA GLU A 93 19.13 -14.60 3.21
C GLU A 93 20.15 -14.53 2.05
N LEU A 94 20.14 -13.44 1.28
CA LEU A 94 21.07 -13.21 0.17
C LEU A 94 22.50 -12.92 0.65
N ASN A 95 22.66 -12.33 1.84
CA ASN A 95 23.97 -12.15 2.46
C ASN A 95 24.58 -13.48 2.94
N ASP A 96 23.77 -14.51 3.14
CA ASP A 96 24.17 -15.82 3.70
C ASP A 96 24.31 -16.93 2.64
N LYS A 97 23.86 -16.73 1.39
CA LYS A 97 23.77 -17.78 0.33
C LYS A 97 24.15 -17.28 -1.09
N ASN A 98 24.12 -18.17 -2.09
CA ASN A 98 24.48 -17.94 -3.51
C ASN A 98 23.90 -16.64 -4.13
N PHE A 99 24.71 -15.57 -4.13
CA PHE A 99 24.35 -14.19 -4.47
C PHE A 99 23.60 -13.98 -5.81
N ILE A 100 23.94 -14.72 -6.86
CA ILE A 100 23.46 -14.45 -8.24
C ILE A 100 22.00 -14.88 -8.46
N PHE A 101 21.57 -16.03 -7.91
CA PHE A 101 20.20 -16.52 -8.11
C PHE A 101 19.20 -15.77 -7.23
N HIS A 102 19.59 -15.52 -5.96
CA HIS A 102 18.75 -14.79 -5.02
C HIS A 102 18.54 -13.34 -5.45
N SER A 103 19.53 -12.69 -6.08
CA SER A 103 19.39 -11.29 -6.54
C SER A 103 18.40 -11.13 -7.68
N LYS A 104 18.37 -12.06 -8.65
CA LYS A 104 17.37 -12.04 -9.74
C LYS A 104 15.94 -12.18 -9.21
N ASN A 105 15.71 -13.06 -8.24
CA ASN A 105 14.38 -13.25 -7.65
C ASN A 105 13.89 -12.02 -6.88
N ILE A 106 14.77 -11.36 -6.11
CA ILE A 106 14.42 -10.12 -5.41
C ILE A 106 14.08 -9.01 -6.43
N MET A 107 14.87 -8.88 -7.49
CA MET A 107 14.62 -7.88 -8.53
C MET A 107 13.27 -8.10 -9.22
N LEU A 108 12.93 -9.37 -9.52
CA LEU A 108 11.64 -9.73 -10.10
C LEU A 108 10.46 -9.36 -9.18
N ILE A 109 10.57 -9.66 -7.88
CA ILE A 109 9.52 -9.31 -6.91
C ILE A 109 9.37 -7.80 -6.79
N LYS A 110 10.49 -7.05 -6.74
CA LYS A 110 10.45 -5.59 -6.74
C LYS A 110 9.75 -5.04 -7.99
N SER A 111 10.05 -5.58 -9.17
CA SER A 111 9.36 -5.22 -10.42
C SER A 111 7.85 -5.48 -10.32
N ASN A 112 7.47 -6.69 -9.92
CA ASN A 112 6.07 -7.09 -9.75
C ASN A 112 5.32 -6.15 -8.78
N LEU A 113 5.94 -5.76 -7.67
CA LEU A 113 5.34 -4.83 -6.71
C LEU A 113 5.18 -3.42 -7.29
N LEU A 114 6.15 -2.94 -8.08
CA LEU A 114 6.03 -1.65 -8.77
C LEU A 114 4.88 -1.65 -9.77
N ASP A 115 4.72 -2.74 -10.53
CA ASP A 115 3.62 -2.90 -11.46
C ASP A 115 2.27 -2.97 -10.73
N LEU A 116 2.19 -3.71 -9.62
CA LEU A 116 0.99 -3.78 -8.78
C LEU A 116 0.57 -2.39 -8.29
N ILE A 117 1.51 -1.63 -7.71
CA ILE A 117 1.26 -0.29 -7.20
C ILE A 117 0.76 0.61 -8.33
N LYS A 118 1.36 0.52 -9.52
CA LYS A 118 0.94 1.29 -10.70
C LYS A 118 -0.49 0.96 -11.12
N TYR A 119 -0.81 -0.32 -11.33
CA TYR A 119 -2.16 -0.74 -11.74
C TYR A 119 -3.22 -0.32 -10.72
N ARG A 120 -2.97 -0.56 -9.43
CA ARG A 120 -3.90 -0.20 -8.37
C ARG A 120 -4.07 1.31 -8.26
N THR A 121 -2.99 2.09 -8.36
CA THR A 121 -3.07 3.56 -8.36
C THR A 121 -3.94 4.07 -9.50
N GLN A 122 -3.79 3.54 -10.72
CA GLN A 122 -4.62 3.91 -11.86
C GLN A 122 -6.11 3.63 -11.60
N LYS A 123 -6.43 2.45 -11.05
CA LYS A 123 -7.80 2.08 -10.68
C LYS A 123 -8.37 2.98 -9.58
N ILE A 124 -7.60 3.25 -8.52
CA ILE A 124 -8.01 4.14 -7.41
C ILE A 124 -8.32 5.55 -7.91
N VAL A 125 -7.46 6.10 -8.78
CA VAL A 125 -7.70 7.42 -9.41
C VAL A 125 -8.97 7.39 -10.26
N LYS A 126 -9.17 6.36 -11.09
CA LYS A 126 -10.40 6.20 -11.89
C LYS A 126 -11.65 6.17 -11.00
N LEU A 127 -11.62 5.43 -9.90
CA LEU A 127 -12.72 5.34 -8.95
C LEU A 127 -13.05 6.70 -8.31
N ALA A 128 -12.02 7.45 -7.88
CA ALA A 128 -12.20 8.78 -7.29
C ALA A 128 -12.77 9.80 -8.29
N LEU A 129 -12.39 9.70 -9.57
CA LEU A 129 -12.93 10.54 -10.64
C LEU A 129 -14.40 10.24 -10.95
N LEU A 130 -14.80 8.97 -10.93
CA LEU A 130 -16.17 8.55 -11.20
C LEU A 130 -17.14 8.97 -10.08
N SER A 131 -16.71 8.86 -8.83
CA SER A 131 -17.49 9.26 -7.66
C SER A 131 -16.56 9.87 -6.61
N PRO A 132 -16.49 11.20 -6.49
CA PRO A 132 -15.60 11.89 -5.54
C PRO A 132 -16.16 11.87 -4.11
N THR A 133 -16.69 10.71 -3.69
CA THR A 133 -17.23 10.45 -2.37
C THR A 133 -16.73 9.08 -1.90
N PRO A 134 -16.13 8.97 -0.70
CA PRO A 134 -15.58 7.70 -0.24
C PRO A 134 -16.66 6.63 -0.05
N GLN A 135 -16.53 5.51 -0.75
CA GLN A 135 -17.45 4.36 -0.63
C GLN A 135 -16.83 3.24 0.22
N ARG A 136 -17.55 2.78 1.25
CA ARG A 136 -17.08 1.74 2.19
C ARG A 136 -16.71 0.44 1.47
N ASP A 137 -17.48 0.02 0.48
CA ASP A 137 -17.23 -1.23 -0.25
C ASP A 137 -15.93 -1.18 -1.06
N LEU A 138 -15.56 -0.01 -1.59
CA LEU A 138 -14.28 0.20 -2.26
C LEU A 138 -13.12 0.25 -1.27
N ILE A 139 -13.30 0.98 -0.16
CA ILE A 139 -12.32 1.07 0.93
C ILE A 139 -11.96 -0.32 1.47
N ASN A 140 -12.94 -1.22 1.59
CA ASN A 140 -12.73 -2.58 2.08
C ASN A 140 -11.88 -3.47 1.14
N LYS A 141 -11.61 -3.00 -0.09
CA LYS A 141 -10.73 -3.66 -1.07
C LYS A 141 -9.30 -3.10 -1.07
N MET A 142 -9.06 -2.00 -0.37
CA MET A 142 -7.80 -1.24 -0.39
C MET A 142 -6.90 -1.59 0.80
N THR A 143 -5.59 -1.46 0.64
CA THR A 143 -4.67 -1.41 1.77
C THR A 143 -4.88 -0.15 2.62
N ALA A 144 -4.25 -0.03 3.79
CA ALA A 144 -4.37 1.17 4.61
C ALA A 144 -3.82 2.43 3.89
N GLU A 145 -2.73 2.28 3.15
CA GLU A 145 -2.09 3.35 2.38
C GLU A 145 -2.96 3.79 1.20
N GLU A 146 -3.58 2.83 0.50
CA GLU A 146 -4.47 3.07 -0.64
C GLU A 146 -5.79 3.72 -0.24
N GLU A 147 -6.36 3.29 0.89
CA GLU A 147 -7.56 3.90 1.47
C GLU A 147 -7.33 5.38 1.74
N PHE A 148 -6.19 5.72 2.36
CA PHE A 148 -5.86 7.11 2.60
C PHE A 148 -5.74 7.90 1.29
N LEU A 149 -5.04 7.34 0.30
CA LEU A 149 -4.90 7.98 -1.02
C LEU A 149 -6.27 8.22 -1.66
N TYR A 150 -7.16 7.23 -1.64
CA TYR A 150 -8.49 7.32 -2.20
C TYR A 150 -9.33 8.41 -1.50
N ILE A 151 -9.37 8.43 -0.17
CA ILE A 151 -10.08 9.45 0.61
C ILE A 151 -9.54 10.85 0.30
N LEU A 152 -8.21 10.99 0.23
CA LEU A 152 -7.58 12.26 -0.11
C LEU A 152 -7.98 12.73 -1.52
N LEU A 153 -7.96 11.84 -2.52
CA LEU A 153 -8.37 12.15 -3.87
C LEU A 153 -9.84 12.56 -3.94
N CYS A 154 -10.75 11.82 -3.28
CA CYS A 154 -12.16 12.18 -3.22
C CYS A 154 -12.34 13.59 -2.63
N ASN A 155 -11.69 13.91 -1.51
CA ASN A 155 -11.79 15.22 -0.88
C ASN A 155 -11.27 16.35 -1.78
N ILE A 156 -10.13 16.14 -2.44
CA ILE A 156 -9.56 17.13 -3.37
C ILE A 156 -10.54 17.38 -4.54
N LEU A 157 -11.05 16.30 -5.15
CA LEU A 157 -11.95 16.39 -6.29
C LEU A 157 -13.30 16.99 -5.90
N SER A 158 -13.88 16.61 -4.76
CA SER A 158 -15.14 17.16 -4.28
C SER A 158 -15.02 18.65 -3.96
N SER A 159 -13.96 19.06 -3.28
CA SER A 159 -13.71 20.47 -2.96
C SER A 159 -13.45 21.30 -4.22
N TRP A 160 -12.71 20.77 -5.18
CA TRP A 160 -12.51 21.42 -6.47
C TRP A 160 -13.82 21.60 -7.23
N ASN A 161 -14.62 20.53 -7.35
CA ASN A 161 -15.90 20.57 -8.04
C ASN A 161 -16.85 21.57 -7.37
N GLN A 162 -16.93 21.56 -6.03
CA GLN A 162 -17.74 22.53 -5.28
C GLN A 162 -17.26 23.96 -5.55
N PHE A 163 -15.96 24.23 -5.47
CA PHE A 163 -15.40 25.54 -5.77
C PHE A 163 -15.79 26.02 -7.17
N ILE A 164 -15.65 25.17 -8.19
CA ILE A 164 -16.01 25.52 -9.56
C ILE A 164 -17.51 25.76 -9.70
N VAL A 165 -18.36 24.90 -9.14
CA VAL A 165 -19.82 25.04 -9.19
C VAL A 165 -20.28 26.33 -8.50
N GLU A 166 -19.79 26.62 -7.30
CA GLU A 166 -20.13 27.84 -6.55
C GLU A 166 -19.76 29.12 -7.33
N ASN A 167 -18.61 29.11 -8.01
CA ASN A 167 -18.15 30.27 -8.77
C ASN A 167 -18.77 30.39 -10.18
N LEU A 168 -19.21 29.29 -10.80
CA LEU A 168 -19.82 29.32 -12.13
C LEU A 168 -21.33 29.50 -12.11
N VAL A 169 -22.02 28.80 -11.21
CA VAL A 169 -23.49 28.74 -11.21
C VAL A 169 -24.08 29.82 -10.30
N GLY A 170 -23.32 30.30 -9.31
CA GLY A 170 -23.90 31.02 -8.17
C GLY A 170 -24.79 30.07 -7.36
N ARG A 171 -25.04 30.40 -6.09
CA ARG A 171 -25.98 29.61 -5.28
C ARG A 171 -27.41 29.75 -5.76
#